data_AF-A0A2V9I9Z5-F1
#
_entry.id   AF-A0A2V9I9Z5-F1
#
_cell.length_a   1.000
_cell.length_b   1.000
_cell.length_c   1.000
_cell.angle_alpha   90.00
_cell.angle_beta   90.00
_cell.angle_gamma   90.00
#
_symmetry.space_group_name_H-M   'P 1'
#
loop_
_entity.id
_entity.type
_entity.pdbx_description
1 polymer ?
#
loop_
_entity_poly.entity_id
_entity_poly.type
_entity_poly.pdbx_seq_one_letter_code
_entity_poly.pdbx_strand_id
1 'polypeptide(L)'
;MSIRIASDKNQPSATIEIPLEKPLPDYDLHQLEQPTPRDVDAILVSQGFRDLVDDARGILTELLSGTSLELAQFTGAICPGDDETYRPGLWIVLRDKNSPPGRELSSHSRTRISLTAEELVKRLQVA
;
A
#
# COMPACT_ATOMS: atom_id res chain seq x y z
N MET A 1 -9.06 -9.39 -4.63
CA MET A 1 -8.08 -8.30 -4.69
C MET A 1 -8.75 -6.95 -4.73
N SER A 2 -8.78 -6.35 -3.55
CA SER A 2 -9.35 -5.03 -3.36
C SER A 2 -8.24 -4.00 -3.17
N ILE A 3 -7.36 -3.81 -4.18
CA ILE A 3 -6.46 -2.64 -4.18
C ILE A 3 -7.37 -1.40 -4.26
N ARG A 4 -7.37 -0.57 -3.21
CA ARG A 4 -8.17 0.66 -3.19
C ARG A 4 -7.25 1.83 -3.49
N ILE A 5 -7.58 2.58 -4.55
CA ILE A 5 -6.82 3.78 -4.94
C ILE A 5 -7.76 4.99 -4.88
N ALA A 6 -7.39 5.99 -4.09
CA ALA A 6 -8.15 7.22 -3.92
C ALA A 6 -7.26 8.43 -4.25
N SER A 7 -7.63 9.20 -5.27
CA SER A 7 -6.93 10.45 -5.62
C SER A 7 -7.38 11.60 -4.73
N ASP A 8 -6.44 12.44 -4.29
CA ASP A 8 -6.74 13.70 -3.62
C ASP A 8 -7.14 14.75 -4.68
N LYS A 9 -8.30 15.40 -4.50
CA LYS A 9 -8.79 16.45 -5.41
C LYS A 9 -8.02 17.76 -5.27
N ASN A 10 -7.38 17.98 -4.13
CA ASN A 10 -6.71 19.22 -3.76
C ASN A 10 -5.18 19.09 -3.81
N GLN A 11 -4.66 17.90 -4.03
CA GLN A 11 -3.22 17.64 -4.11
C GLN A 11 -2.90 16.65 -5.23
N PRO A 12 -1.72 16.73 -5.84
CA PRO A 12 -1.36 15.82 -6.91
C PRO A 12 -0.87 14.49 -6.32
N SER A 13 -1.71 13.85 -5.52
CA SER A 13 -1.40 12.61 -4.82
C SER A 13 -2.56 11.63 -4.85
N ALA A 14 -2.24 10.35 -4.66
CA ALA A 14 -3.23 9.33 -4.38
C ALA A 14 -2.77 8.44 -3.23
N THR A 15 -3.75 8.00 -2.47
CA THR A 15 -3.61 6.94 -1.48
C THR A 15 -3.85 5.59 -2.15
N ILE A 16 -3.04 4.60 -1.79
CA ILE A 16 -3.16 3.21 -2.19
C ILE A 16 -3.25 2.39 -0.91
N GLU A 17 -4.30 1.59 -0.78
CA GLU A 17 -4.48 0.60 0.28
C GLU A 17 -4.42 -0.81 -0.32
N ILE A 18 -3.52 -1.63 0.23
CA ILE A 18 -3.33 -3.02 -0.18
C ILE A 18 -3.57 -3.90 1.05
N PRO A 19 -4.78 -4.48 1.22
CA PRO A 19 -5.04 -5.45 2.28
C PRO A 19 -4.24 -6.73 2.03
N LEU A 20 -3.69 -7.34 3.08
CA LEU A 20 -3.08 -8.67 2.98
C LEU A 20 -4.20 -9.72 3.02
N GLU A 21 -4.50 -10.34 1.88
CA GLU A 21 -5.64 -11.27 1.75
C GLU A 21 -5.26 -12.74 2.04
N LYS A 22 -3.97 -13.10 1.96
CA LYS A 22 -3.48 -14.48 2.10
C LYS A 22 -2.30 -14.55 3.06
N PRO A 23 -2.12 -15.67 3.78
CA PRO A 23 -0.92 -15.91 4.58
C PRO A 23 0.36 -15.71 3.77
N LEU A 24 1.39 -15.15 4.41
CA LEU A 24 2.71 -14.92 3.82
C LEU A 24 3.76 -15.62 4.69
N PRO A 25 4.00 -16.93 4.47
CA PRO A 25 4.94 -17.71 5.27
C PRO A 25 6.38 -17.19 5.25
N ASP A 26 6.79 -16.56 4.15
CA ASP A 26 8.14 -15.99 4.01
C ASP A 26 8.40 -14.84 5.00
N TYR A 27 7.34 -14.24 5.52
CA TYR A 27 7.38 -13.20 6.55
C TYR A 27 6.85 -13.72 7.90
N ASP A 28 6.71 -15.03 8.11
CA ASP A 28 6.08 -15.62 9.30
C ASP A 28 4.64 -15.10 9.58
N LEU A 29 3.96 -14.59 8.56
CA LEU A 29 2.61 -14.01 8.66
C LEU A 29 1.54 -15.06 8.32
N HIS A 30 1.21 -15.92 9.28
CA HIS A 30 0.30 -17.05 9.05
C HIS A 30 -1.19 -16.72 9.21
N GLN A 31 -1.53 -15.92 10.23
CA GLN A 31 -2.92 -15.55 10.54
C GLN A 31 -3.08 -14.03 10.50
N LEU A 32 -3.73 -13.55 9.46
CA LEU A 32 -3.89 -12.12 9.17
C LEU A 32 -5.22 -11.55 9.63
N GLU A 33 -6.28 -12.36 9.51
CA GLU A 33 -7.62 -11.92 9.86
C GLU A 33 -7.80 -11.92 11.37
N GLN A 34 -8.34 -10.80 11.87
CA GLN A 34 -8.66 -10.62 13.26
C GLN A 34 -10.10 -10.14 13.43
N PRO A 35 -10.81 -10.61 14.47
CA PRO A 35 -12.19 -10.20 14.73
C PRO A 35 -12.29 -8.78 15.30
N THR A 36 -11.19 -8.25 15.85
CA THR A 36 -11.14 -6.87 16.32
C THR A 36 -9.99 -6.11 15.66
N PRO A 37 -10.14 -4.81 15.38
CA PRO A 37 -9.08 -4.02 14.77
C PRO A 37 -7.80 -4.04 15.61
N ARG A 38 -7.96 -3.98 16.94
CA ARG A 38 -6.83 -3.87 17.88
C ARG A 38 -5.97 -5.12 17.91
N ASP A 39 -6.53 -6.28 17.61
CA ASP A 39 -5.76 -7.52 17.53
C ASP A 39 -4.83 -7.54 16.30
N VAL A 40 -5.07 -6.69 15.29
CA VAL A 40 -4.17 -6.50 14.15
C VAL A 40 -2.88 -5.76 14.56
N ASP A 41 -2.91 -4.96 15.63
CA ASP A 41 -1.75 -4.17 16.07
C ASP A 41 -0.53 -5.07 16.35
N ALA A 42 -0.76 -6.24 16.95
CA ALA A 42 0.30 -7.22 17.22
C ALA A 42 1.00 -7.69 15.93
N ILE A 43 0.25 -7.81 14.84
CA ILE A 43 0.77 -8.17 13.52
C ILE A 43 1.57 -6.99 12.94
N LEU A 44 1.02 -5.78 12.99
CA LEU A 44 1.68 -4.57 12.45
C LEU A 44 3.01 -4.25 13.13
N VAL A 45 3.18 -4.65 14.39
CA VAL A 45 4.45 -4.47 15.12
C VAL A 45 5.37 -5.68 15.08
N SER A 46 4.95 -6.79 14.45
CA SER A 46 5.76 -8.01 14.31
C SER A 46 6.99 -7.77 13.42
N GLN A 47 8.02 -8.61 13.59
CA GLN A 47 9.22 -8.54 12.75
C GLN A 47 8.88 -8.84 11.28
N GLY A 48 8.09 -9.89 11.04
CA GLY A 48 7.64 -10.27 9.71
C GLY A 48 6.94 -9.16 8.94
N PHE A 49 6.04 -8.43 9.60
CA PHE A 49 5.38 -7.29 8.95
C PHE A 49 6.34 -6.12 8.66
N ARG A 50 7.35 -5.90 9.52
CA ARG A 50 8.39 -4.89 9.25
C ARG A 50 9.24 -5.27 8.05
N ASP A 51 9.63 -6.54 7.96
CA ASP A 51 10.40 -7.07 6.82
C ASP A 51 9.60 -6.91 5.51
N LEU A 52 8.29 -7.21 5.54
CA LEU A 52 7.39 -6.96 4.40
C LEU A 52 7.35 -5.48 4.00
N VAL A 53 7.27 -4.56 4.97
CA VAL A 53 7.27 -3.11 4.71
C VAL A 53 8.60 -2.66 4.12
N ASP A 54 9.72 -3.21 4.59
CA ASP A 54 11.05 -2.86 4.09
C ASP A 54 11.26 -3.39 2.66
N ASP A 55 10.84 -4.61 2.35
CA ASP A 55 10.88 -5.17 0.99
C ASP A 55 9.96 -4.39 0.03
N ALA A 56 8.75 -4.05 0.48
CA ALA A 56 7.83 -3.22 -0.27
C ALA A 56 8.44 -1.84 -0.58
N ARG A 57 9.19 -1.26 0.38
CA ARG A 57 9.88 0.02 0.19
C ARG A 57 11.01 -0.11 -0.83
N GLY A 58 11.76 -1.21 -0.80
CA GLY A 58 12.80 -1.52 -1.79
C GLY A 58 12.23 -1.60 -3.20
N ILE A 59 11.15 -2.37 -3.39
CA ILE A 59 10.46 -2.50 -4.67
C ILE A 59 9.89 -1.16 -5.14
N LEU A 60 9.22 -0.40 -4.25
CA LEU A 60 8.69 0.92 -4.59
C LEU A 60 9.80 1.87 -5.03
N THR A 61 10.96 1.85 -4.38
CA THR A 61 12.11 2.68 -4.76
C THR A 61 12.56 2.38 -6.20
N GLU A 62 12.60 1.11 -6.59
CA GLU A 62 12.90 0.69 -7.96
C GLU A 62 11.80 1.15 -8.94
N LEU A 63 10.54 0.88 -8.63
CA LEU A 63 9.39 1.20 -9.51
C LEU A 63 9.21 2.70 -9.75
N LEU A 64 9.53 3.52 -8.74
CA LEU A 64 9.42 4.98 -8.82
C LEU A 64 10.65 5.62 -9.47
N SER A 65 11.77 4.90 -9.59
CA SER A 65 13.01 5.39 -10.18
C SER A 65 12.78 5.83 -11.63
N GLY A 66 13.26 7.04 -11.97
CA GLY A 66 13.07 7.63 -13.29
C GLY A 66 11.65 8.13 -13.59
N THR A 67 10.72 8.06 -12.64
CA THR A 67 9.36 8.59 -12.79
C THR A 67 9.19 9.97 -12.14
N SER A 68 8.04 10.61 -12.40
CA SER A 68 7.62 11.83 -11.69
C SER A 68 6.96 11.55 -10.34
N LEU A 69 6.64 10.28 -10.05
CA LEU A 69 6.03 9.89 -8.80
C LEU A 69 7.09 9.78 -7.70
N GLU A 70 6.72 10.15 -6.49
CA GLU A 70 7.54 9.99 -5.30
C GLU A 70 6.71 9.44 -4.14
N LEU A 71 7.40 8.72 -3.25
CA LEU A 71 6.80 8.20 -2.03
C LEU A 71 6.66 9.34 -1.00
N ALA A 72 5.44 9.82 -0.81
CA ALA A 72 5.16 10.87 0.17
C ALA A 72 5.01 10.29 1.57
N GLN A 73 4.31 9.15 1.68
CA GLN A 73 4.11 8.44 2.94
C GLN A 73 4.00 6.93 2.68
N PHE A 74 4.47 6.14 3.65
CA PHE A 74 4.32 4.69 3.63
C PHE A 74 4.28 4.14 5.05
N THR A 75 3.20 3.44 5.39
CA THR A 75 3.00 2.78 6.69
C THR A 75 2.19 1.49 6.53
N GLY A 76 2.18 0.67 7.58
CA GLY A 76 1.14 -0.34 7.75
C GLY A 76 -0.21 0.29 8.09
N ALA A 77 -1.28 -0.42 7.77
CA ALA A 77 -2.65 -0.02 8.05
C ALA A 77 -3.51 -1.22 8.47
N ILE A 78 -4.65 -0.91 9.08
CA ILE A 78 -5.71 -1.86 9.35
C ILE A 78 -6.78 -1.67 8.26
N CYS A 79 -6.96 -2.68 7.43
CA CYS A 79 -7.92 -2.68 6.34
C CYS A 79 -9.19 -3.42 6.77
N PRO A 80 -10.38 -2.79 6.67
CA PRO A 80 -11.64 -3.47 6.94
C PRO A 80 -12.03 -4.40 5.78
N GLY A 81 -12.34 -5.65 6.12
CA GLY A 81 -13.00 -6.63 5.26
C GLY A 81 -14.53 -6.48 5.29
N ASP A 82 -15.22 -7.34 4.54
CA ASP A 82 -16.67 -7.26 4.35
C ASP A 82 -17.48 -7.84 5.54
N ASP A 83 -16.86 -8.71 6.37
CA ASP A 83 -17.53 -9.51 7.42
C ASP A 83 -17.07 -9.16 8.86
N GLU A 84 -16.92 -7.89 9.19
CA GLU A 84 -16.36 -7.44 10.48
C GLU A 84 -14.95 -8.00 10.79
N THR A 85 -14.27 -8.50 9.76
CA THR A 85 -12.88 -8.97 9.84
C THR A 85 -11.94 -7.83 9.50
N TYR A 86 -10.85 -7.75 10.25
CA TYR A 86 -9.81 -6.75 10.06
C TYR A 86 -8.53 -7.46 9.64
N ARG A 87 -7.82 -6.85 8.68
CA ARG A 87 -6.57 -7.40 8.16
C ARG A 87 -5.49 -6.33 8.22
N PRO A 88 -4.22 -6.70 8.45
CA PRO A 88 -3.11 -5.79 8.18
C PRO A 88 -3.05 -5.50 6.68
N GLY A 89 -2.48 -4.35 6.33
CA GLY A 89 -2.31 -3.92 4.95
C GLY A 89 -1.24 -2.86 4.82
N LEU A 90 -0.92 -2.52 3.57
CA LEU A 90 0.00 -1.44 3.24
C LEU A 90 -0.79 -0.19 2.88
N TRP A 91 -0.40 0.95 3.45
CA TRP A 91 -0.95 2.27 3.11
C TRP A 91 0.16 3.15 2.55
N ILE A 92 0.00 3.51 1.28
CA ILE A 92 1.02 4.20 0.50
C ILE A 92 0.41 5.49 -0.04
N VAL A 93 1.13 6.60 0.06
CA VAL A 93 0.78 7.85 -0.62
C VAL A 93 1.84 8.15 -1.65
N LEU A 94 1.43 8.17 -2.91
CA LEU A 94 2.26 8.61 -4.02
C LEU A 94 1.87 10.02 -4.43
N ARG A 95 2.86 10.88 -4.63
CA ARG A 95 2.68 12.26 -5.12
C ARG A 95 3.40 12.41 -6.45
N ASP A 96 2.81 13.17 -7.37
CA ASP A 96 3.50 13.59 -8.59
C ASP A 96 4.26 14.90 -8.34
N LYS A 97 5.59 14.80 -8.25
CA LYS A 97 6.48 15.94 -7.91
C LYS A 97 6.53 17.02 -8.99
N ASN A 98 6.13 16.68 -10.22
CA ASN A 98 6.10 17.61 -11.34
C ASN A 98 4.77 18.37 -11.43
N SER A 99 3.76 17.95 -10.67
CA SER A 99 2.45 18.59 -10.67
C SER A 99 2.39 19.71 -9.62
N PRO A 100 1.79 20.87 -9.96
CA PRO A 100 1.67 21.97 -9.02
C PRO A 100 0.79 21.61 -7.82
N PRO A 101 1.08 22.12 -6.61
CA PRO A 101 0.20 21.98 -5.45
C PRO A 101 -1.20 22.55 -5.74
N GLY A 102 -2.23 22.04 -5.06
CA GLY A 102 -3.60 22.53 -5.25
C GLY A 102 -4.33 21.93 -6.46
N ARG A 103 -3.73 20.97 -7.17
CA ARG A 103 -4.34 20.30 -8.32
C ARG A 103 -4.39 18.79 -8.13
N GLU A 104 -5.47 18.18 -8.62
CA GLU A 104 -5.60 16.74 -8.71
C GLU A 104 -4.58 16.14 -9.69
N LEU A 105 -4.27 14.85 -9.50
CA LEU A 105 -3.43 14.08 -10.41
C LEU A 105 -3.92 14.12 -11.86
N SER A 106 -2.96 14.23 -12.79
CA SER A 106 -3.21 14.02 -14.22
C SER A 106 -3.65 12.58 -14.49
N SER A 107 -4.36 12.35 -15.60
CA SER A 107 -4.76 10.99 -16.02
C SER A 107 -3.54 10.08 -16.19
N HIS A 108 -2.43 10.61 -16.71
CA HIS A 108 -1.18 9.85 -16.87
C HIS A 108 -0.62 9.39 -15.52
N SER A 109 -0.59 10.29 -14.54
CA SER A 109 -0.09 9.99 -13.19
C SER A 109 -0.99 8.98 -12.47
N ARG A 110 -2.33 9.08 -12.65
CA ARG A 110 -3.27 8.08 -12.13
C ARG A 110 -3.04 6.69 -12.71
N THR A 111 -2.90 6.57 -14.04
CA THR A 111 -2.58 5.29 -14.68
C THR A 111 -1.26 4.72 -14.16
N ARG A 112 -0.23 5.56 -14.01
CA ARG A 112 1.06 5.12 -13.47
C ARG A 112 0.94 4.61 -12.04
N ILE A 113 0.16 5.27 -11.20
CA ILE A 113 -0.11 4.85 -9.82
C ILE A 113 -0.79 3.47 -9.80
N SER A 114 -1.81 3.25 -10.62
CA SER A 114 -2.47 1.94 -10.74
C SER A 114 -1.50 0.84 -11.16
N LEU A 115 -0.69 1.08 -12.19
CA LEU A 115 0.33 0.11 -12.64
C LEU A 115 1.40 -0.15 -11.57
N THR A 116 1.78 0.87 -10.81
CA THR A 116 2.76 0.74 -9.72
C THR A 116 2.19 -0.13 -8.59
N ALA A 117 0.92 0.07 -8.24
CA ALA A 117 0.25 -0.73 -7.21
C ALA A 117 0.13 -2.20 -7.63
N GLU A 118 -0.28 -2.48 -8.87
CA GLU A 118 -0.39 -3.83 -9.41
C GLU A 118 0.97 -4.55 -9.45
N GLU A 119 2.01 -3.88 -9.94
CA GLU A 119 3.34 -4.45 -10.01
C GLU A 119 3.95 -4.68 -8.61
N LEU A 120 3.70 -3.78 -7.65
CA LEU A 120 4.11 -3.96 -6.26
C LEU A 120 3.47 -5.23 -5.66
N VAL A 121 2.15 -5.37 -5.80
CA VAL A 121 1.40 -6.54 -5.30
C VAL A 121 1.93 -7.83 -5.91
N LYS A 122 2.19 -7.83 -7.22
CA LYS A 122 2.75 -8.97 -7.93
C LYS A 122 4.14 -9.36 -7.43
N ARG A 123 5.04 -8.39 -7.23
CA ARG A 123 6.42 -8.65 -6.77
C ARG A 123 6.48 -9.09 -5.32
N LEU A 124 5.61 -8.54 -4.47
CA LEU A 124 5.50 -8.93 -3.06
C LEU A 124 4.75 -10.26 -2.85
N GLN A 125 4.05 -10.75 -3.87
CA GLN A 125 3.23 -11.98 -3.80
C GLN A 125 2.16 -11.92 -2.69
N VAL A 126 1.67 -10.73 -2.37
CA VAL A 126 0.70 -10.49 -1.28
C VAL A 126 -0.76 -10.72 -1.70
N ALA A 127 -0.94 -11.55 -2.73
CA ALA A 127 -2.05 -11.48 -3.68
C ALA A 127 -2.62 -12.85 -4.03
#